data_AF-A0A8H3IMG1-F1
#
_entry.id   AF-A0A8H3IMG1-F1
#
_cell.length_a   1.000
_cell.length_b   1.000
_cell.length_c   1.000
_cell.angle_alpha   90.00
_cell.angle_beta   90.00
_cell.angle_gamma   90.00
#
_symmetry.space_group_name_H-M   'P 1'
#
loop_
_entity.id
_entity.type
_entity.pdbx_description
1 polymer ?
#
loop_
_entity_poly.entity_id
_entity_poly.type
_entity_poly.pdbx_seq_one_letter_code
_entity_poly.pdbx_strand_id
1 'polypeptide(L)'
;MSRSVWYNWMKSTISTNLEVQTFHQRNPFEDCIEQEKYLAKNATTIRHSQVLLHDSQFGERKNADTLPAWLWIQFQCNKVSSWYVDKTQMNEVPYPPLQHELRRVMGHEAELDFAYLQGCIESPPFPGVGELFPPPFYKFWDGDSPSSVLAATDFIASSVSCNKPDVIFAHSEGGAGALSALLCHPHNVKCLVLVNAFPPFDPSGRRRLDVSLSGTPINIPTLFVHGKSDPMAYFVNLTKGLVDERNLTTYSWNGGHEMPNSGERGMWAQIAQQVVEILKEN
;
A
#
# COMPACT_ATOMS: atom_id res chain seq x y z
N MET A 1 22.79 -9.72 -8.94
CA MET A 1 23.27 -8.38 -8.56
C MET A 1 23.94 -8.47 -7.18
N SER A 2 25.15 -7.92 -6.98
CA SER A 2 25.87 -8.07 -5.70
C SER A 2 25.36 -7.07 -4.65
N ARG A 3 25.42 -7.45 -3.37
CA ARG A 3 25.10 -6.57 -2.22
C ARG A 3 25.82 -5.21 -2.28
N SER A 4 27.02 -5.17 -2.87
CA SER A 4 27.83 -3.95 -3.02
C SER A 4 27.23 -2.91 -3.97
N VAL A 5 26.65 -3.33 -5.09
CA VAL A 5 26.01 -2.42 -6.06
C VAL A 5 24.77 -1.79 -5.42
N TRP A 6 24.02 -2.59 -4.67
CA TRP A 6 22.82 -2.15 -3.97
C TRP A 6 23.11 -1.17 -2.82
N TYR A 7 24.12 -1.46 -2.01
CA TYR A 7 24.58 -0.59 -0.91
C TYR A 7 25.06 0.79 -1.40
N ASN A 8 25.74 0.83 -2.55
CA ASN A 8 26.24 2.09 -3.12
C ASN A 8 25.11 2.96 -3.70
N TRP A 9 24.07 2.35 -4.27
CA TRP A 9 22.88 3.09 -4.71
C TRP A 9 22.15 3.74 -3.53
N MET A 10 21.97 3.04 -2.40
CA MET A 10 21.35 3.64 -1.20
C MET A 10 22.17 4.79 -0.60
N LYS A 11 23.49 4.64 -0.50
CA LYS A 11 24.36 5.73 0.02
C LYS A 11 24.25 7.01 -0.81
N SER A 12 24.14 6.86 -2.13
CA SER A 12 23.93 7.98 -3.07
C SER A 12 22.61 8.71 -2.81
N THR A 13 21.54 7.97 -2.52
CA THR A 13 20.20 8.55 -2.27
C THR A 13 20.10 9.23 -0.90
N ILE A 14 20.79 8.70 0.12
CA ILE A 14 20.72 9.24 1.50
C ILE A 14 21.64 10.46 1.69
N SER A 15 22.80 10.53 1.01
CA SER A 15 23.81 11.56 1.26
C SER A 15 23.52 12.93 0.61
N THR A 16 22.53 13.03 -0.28
CA THR A 16 22.28 14.24 -1.07
C THR A 16 21.26 15.23 -0.47
N ASN A 17 20.66 14.94 0.70
CA ASN A 17 19.53 15.72 1.23
C ASN A 17 19.75 16.41 2.60
N LEU A 18 20.99 16.76 2.96
CA LEU A 18 21.30 17.57 4.14
C LEU A 18 21.69 19.01 3.76
N GLU A 19 20.79 19.75 3.11
CA GLU A 19 20.84 21.22 3.13
C GLU A 19 19.49 21.77 3.60
N VAL A 20 19.49 22.26 4.85
CA VAL A 20 18.34 22.90 5.49
C VAL A 20 18.24 24.33 4.97
N GLN A 21 17.25 24.60 4.11
CA GLN A 21 16.81 25.97 3.85
C GLN A 21 15.56 26.31 4.65
N THR A 22 15.69 27.27 5.55
CA THR A 22 14.60 27.90 6.31
C THR A 22 13.75 28.77 5.39
N PHE A 23 12.44 28.49 5.30
CA PHE A 23 11.47 29.39 4.67
C PHE A 23 10.29 29.69 5.61
N HIS A 24 9.93 30.97 5.65
CA HIS A 24 8.89 31.55 6.50
C HIS A 24 7.49 30.99 6.23
N GLN A 25 6.72 30.86 7.31
CA GLN A 25 5.31 30.44 7.34
C GLN A 25 4.45 31.31 6.40
N ARG A 26 3.74 30.67 5.47
CA ARG A 26 2.64 31.28 4.68
C ARG A 26 1.30 30.67 5.09
N ASN A 27 0.25 31.44 4.83
CA ASN A 27 -1.13 31.27 5.28
C ASN A 27 -1.82 30.08 4.56
N PRO A 28 -2.39 29.09 5.28
CA PRO A 28 -2.93 27.86 4.70
C PRO A 28 -4.17 28.02 3.81
N PHE A 29 -4.77 29.21 3.72
CA PHE A 29 -5.95 29.46 2.87
C PHE A 29 -5.63 29.91 1.44
N GLU A 30 -4.41 30.40 1.17
CA GLU A 30 -4.01 30.76 -0.20
C GLU A 30 -3.63 29.52 -1.04
N ASP A 31 -3.31 28.40 -0.39
CA ASP A 31 -2.90 27.17 -1.05
C ASP A 31 -4.07 26.39 -1.68
N CYS A 32 -5.32 26.52 -1.21
CA CYS A 32 -6.45 25.83 -1.86
C CYS A 32 -6.69 26.29 -3.31
N ILE A 33 -6.48 27.57 -3.61
CA ILE A 33 -6.70 28.12 -4.96
C ILE A 33 -5.55 27.74 -5.90
N GLU A 34 -4.31 27.66 -5.41
CA GLU A 34 -3.17 27.18 -6.20
C GLU A 34 -3.18 25.65 -6.34
N GLN A 35 -3.72 24.91 -5.36
CA GLN A 35 -3.94 23.47 -5.41
C GLN A 35 -5.04 23.11 -6.42
N GLU A 36 -6.14 23.88 -6.48
CA GLU A 36 -7.14 23.75 -7.56
C GLU A 36 -6.55 24.06 -8.93
N LYS A 37 -5.68 25.07 -9.05
CA LYS A 37 -4.97 25.37 -10.31
C LYS A 37 -3.97 24.29 -10.68
N TYR A 38 -3.25 23.70 -9.72
CA TYR A 38 -2.33 22.58 -9.95
C TYR A 38 -3.10 21.31 -10.37
N LEU A 39 -4.20 21.00 -9.69
CA LEU A 39 -5.08 19.89 -10.04
C LEU A 39 -5.75 20.11 -11.40
N ALA A 40 -6.17 21.34 -11.73
CA ALA A 40 -6.73 21.70 -13.03
C ALA A 40 -5.67 21.64 -14.15
N LYS A 41 -4.43 22.08 -13.89
CA LYS A 41 -3.32 22.05 -14.84
C LYS A 41 -2.84 20.62 -15.13
N ASN A 42 -3.00 19.71 -14.17
CA ASN A 42 -2.67 18.29 -14.31
C ASN A 42 -3.92 17.40 -14.54
N ALA A 43 -5.12 18.00 -14.68
CA ALA A 43 -6.39 17.27 -14.81
C ALA A 43 -6.46 16.40 -16.08
N THR A 44 -5.73 16.74 -17.14
CA THR A 44 -5.63 15.91 -18.35
C THR A 44 -4.85 14.61 -18.12
N THR A 45 -3.92 14.60 -17.16
CA THR A 45 -3.17 13.40 -16.74
C THR A 45 -3.95 12.61 -15.68
N ILE A 46 -4.62 13.31 -14.75
CA ILE A 46 -5.37 12.70 -13.63
C ILE A 46 -6.73 12.13 -14.08
N ARG A 47 -7.35 12.63 -15.16
CA ARG A 47 -8.61 12.08 -15.69
C ARG A 47 -8.50 10.63 -16.22
N HIS A 48 -7.30 10.13 -16.47
CA HIS A 48 -7.10 8.74 -16.92
C HIS A 48 -6.92 7.72 -15.79
N SER A 49 -6.87 8.15 -14.54
CA SER A 49 -6.94 7.27 -13.36
C SER A 49 -8.35 7.33 -12.75
N GLN A 50 -9.36 7.01 -13.56
CA GLN A 50 -10.64 6.56 -13.01
C GLN A 50 -10.45 5.17 -12.43
N VAL A 51 -11.01 4.97 -11.24
CA VAL A 51 -11.30 3.69 -10.59
C VAL A 51 -11.59 2.62 -11.65
N LEU A 52 -10.65 1.71 -11.86
CA LEU A 52 -10.84 0.60 -12.77
C LEU A 52 -11.51 -0.53 -11.99
N LEU A 53 -12.69 -0.91 -12.49
CA LEU A 53 -13.58 -2.01 -12.12
C LEU A 53 -14.55 -1.79 -10.94
N HIS A 54 -15.76 -1.32 -11.27
CA HIS A 54 -16.98 -1.84 -10.65
C HIS A 54 -17.44 -3.02 -11.53
N ASP A 55 -17.51 -4.24 -10.99
CA ASP A 55 -18.14 -5.37 -11.69
C ASP A 55 -19.66 -5.13 -11.69
N SER A 56 -20.20 -4.65 -12.81
CA SER A 56 -21.58 -4.14 -12.93
C SER A 56 -22.63 -5.25 -13.14
N GLN A 57 -22.46 -6.42 -12.52
CA GLN A 57 -23.42 -7.54 -12.67
C GLN A 57 -24.38 -7.75 -11.49
N PHE A 58 -24.32 -6.95 -10.43
CA PHE A 58 -25.28 -7.07 -9.33
C PHE A 58 -26.15 -5.81 -9.21
N GLY A 59 -27.46 -6.04 -9.26
CA GLY A 59 -28.50 -5.02 -9.17
C GLY A 59 -28.46 -4.23 -7.85
N GLU A 60 -29.27 -3.18 -7.81
CA GLU A 60 -29.38 -2.22 -6.71
C GLU A 60 -29.25 -2.83 -5.31
N ARG A 61 -28.28 -2.31 -4.53
CA ARG A 61 -28.01 -2.68 -3.13
C ARG A 61 -29.26 -2.48 -2.27
N LYS A 62 -29.78 -3.57 -1.69
CA LYS A 62 -30.85 -3.56 -0.67
C LYS A 62 -30.36 -4.11 0.67
N ASN A 63 -29.29 -3.54 1.24
CA ASN A 63 -28.93 -3.51 2.68
C ASN A 63 -27.42 -3.23 2.82
N ALA A 64 -27.04 -2.06 3.32
CA ALA A 64 -25.65 -1.56 3.30
C ALA A 64 -24.89 -1.71 4.63
N ASP A 65 -25.47 -2.36 5.65
CA ASP A 65 -25.02 -2.16 7.04
C ASP A 65 -24.21 -3.31 7.67
N THR A 66 -23.75 -4.33 6.95
CA THR A 66 -23.11 -5.51 7.61
C THR A 66 -21.95 -6.21 6.89
N LEU A 67 -21.29 -5.64 5.87
CA LEU A 67 -20.28 -6.38 5.08
C LEU A 67 -18.90 -5.71 5.05
N PRO A 68 -17.78 -6.48 5.10
CA PRO A 68 -16.44 -5.93 5.10
C PRO A 68 -15.97 -5.48 3.70
N ALA A 69 -15.51 -4.24 3.59
CA ALA A 69 -14.87 -3.67 2.40
C ALA A 69 -13.33 -3.83 2.45
N TRP A 70 -12.67 -4.02 1.31
CA TRP A 70 -11.22 -4.28 1.24
C TRP A 70 -10.54 -3.30 0.28
N LEU A 71 -9.40 -2.73 0.69
CA LEU A 71 -8.56 -1.89 -0.16
C LEU A 71 -7.16 -2.50 -0.28
N TRP A 72 -6.76 -2.75 -1.51
CA TRP A 72 -5.46 -3.28 -1.89
C TRP A 72 -4.59 -2.15 -2.43
N ILE A 73 -3.62 -1.70 -1.62
CA ILE A 73 -2.65 -0.66 -1.98
C ILE A 73 -1.33 -1.36 -2.30
N GLN A 74 -1.21 -1.82 -3.53
CA GLN A 74 0.02 -2.43 -3.98
C GLN A 74 0.84 -1.43 -4.77
N PHE A 75 2.15 -1.45 -4.53
CA PHE A 75 3.09 -0.94 -5.51
C PHE A 75 3.11 -1.89 -6.70
N GLN A 76 2.16 -1.70 -7.61
CA GLN A 76 2.20 -2.41 -8.88
C GLN A 76 3.08 -1.62 -9.83
N CYS A 77 4.26 -2.19 -10.02
CA CYS A 77 5.04 -2.10 -11.23
C CYS A 77 4.25 -2.69 -12.44
N ASN A 78 2.97 -2.32 -12.66
CA ASN A 78 2.19 -2.52 -13.89
C ASN A 78 0.76 -1.96 -13.85
N LYS A 79 0.24 -1.55 -15.02
CA LYS A 79 -1.21 -1.51 -15.29
C LYS A 79 -1.75 -2.94 -15.35
N VAL A 80 -2.23 -3.48 -14.24
CA VAL A 80 -3.21 -4.58 -14.26
C VAL A 80 -4.25 -4.33 -13.17
N SER A 81 -4.98 -3.22 -13.29
CA SER A 81 -6.22 -2.98 -12.54
C SER A 81 -7.40 -3.80 -13.07
N SER A 82 -7.13 -4.81 -13.90
CA SER A 82 -8.05 -5.87 -14.29
C SER A 82 -7.21 -7.03 -14.81
N TRP A 83 -7.17 -8.15 -14.09
CA TRP A 83 -6.84 -9.43 -14.71
C TRP A 83 -8.01 -9.83 -15.62
N TYR A 84 -8.19 -9.12 -16.73
CA TYR A 84 -8.98 -9.62 -17.86
C TYR A 84 -8.06 -10.53 -18.67
N VAL A 85 -7.81 -11.71 -18.12
CA VAL A 85 -7.31 -12.85 -18.89
C VAL A 85 -8.53 -13.49 -19.53
N ASP A 86 -8.46 -13.71 -20.84
CA ASP A 86 -9.39 -14.53 -21.60
C ASP A 86 -9.78 -15.79 -20.78
N LYS A 87 -11.09 -16.00 -20.57
CA LYS A 87 -11.64 -17.12 -19.78
C LYS A 87 -11.16 -18.49 -20.28
N THR A 88 -10.64 -18.58 -21.51
CA THR A 88 -10.10 -19.82 -22.08
C THR A 88 -8.69 -20.18 -21.60
N GLN A 89 -7.98 -19.28 -20.89
CA GLN A 89 -6.65 -19.53 -20.31
C GLN A 89 -6.63 -19.56 -18.77
N MET A 90 -7.79 -19.79 -18.13
CA MET A 90 -8.03 -19.62 -16.68
C MET A 90 -7.32 -20.61 -15.74
N ASN A 91 -6.39 -21.47 -16.20
CA ASN A 91 -5.82 -22.49 -15.31
C ASN A 91 -4.61 -22.04 -14.48
N GLU A 92 -3.89 -20.95 -14.81
CA GLU A 92 -2.58 -20.70 -14.17
C GLU A 92 -2.16 -19.23 -14.00
N VAL A 93 -3.02 -18.31 -13.56
CA VAL A 93 -2.55 -17.00 -13.09
C VAL A 93 -3.20 -16.58 -11.77
N PRO A 94 -2.40 -16.31 -10.71
CA PRO A 94 -2.90 -16.34 -9.35
C PRO A 94 -3.56 -15.02 -8.98
N TYR A 95 -4.78 -15.11 -8.43
CA TYR A 95 -5.25 -14.13 -7.46
C TYR A 95 -4.12 -13.82 -6.46
N PRO A 96 -4.01 -12.60 -5.92
CA PRO A 96 -3.15 -12.37 -4.77
C PRO A 96 -3.49 -13.47 -3.75
N PRO A 97 -2.54 -14.32 -3.30
CA PRO A 97 -2.90 -15.55 -2.62
C PRO A 97 -3.79 -15.33 -1.39
N LEU A 98 -3.71 -14.17 -0.76
CA LEU A 98 -4.63 -13.75 0.28
C LEU A 98 -6.10 -13.67 -0.18
N GLN A 99 -6.41 -13.08 -1.34
CA GLN A 99 -7.78 -13.01 -1.86
C GLN A 99 -8.38 -14.40 -2.08
N HIS A 100 -7.58 -15.32 -2.63
CA HIS A 100 -8.01 -16.71 -2.80
C HIS A 100 -8.32 -17.37 -1.46
N GLU A 101 -7.41 -17.21 -0.49
CA GLU A 101 -7.58 -17.80 0.85
C GLU A 101 -8.72 -17.15 1.63
N LEU A 102 -8.96 -15.85 1.50
CA LEU A 102 -10.11 -15.15 2.09
C LEU A 102 -11.43 -15.71 1.57
N ARG A 103 -11.58 -15.88 0.24
CA ARG A 103 -12.77 -16.52 -0.35
C ARG A 103 -12.95 -17.95 0.16
N ARG A 104 -11.86 -18.69 0.32
CA ARG A 104 -11.90 -20.06 0.84
C ARG A 104 -12.35 -20.10 2.30
N VAL A 105 -11.83 -19.22 3.16
CA VAL A 105 -12.14 -19.18 4.59
C VAL A 105 -13.53 -18.62 4.87
N MET A 106 -13.94 -17.57 4.15
CA MET A 106 -15.24 -16.92 4.35
C MET A 106 -16.39 -17.64 3.64
N GLY A 107 -16.08 -18.54 2.70
CA GLY A 107 -17.05 -19.25 1.89
C GLY A 107 -17.45 -18.50 0.62
N HIS A 108 -17.98 -19.23 -0.36
CA HIS A 108 -18.34 -18.67 -1.67
C HIS A 108 -19.49 -17.66 -1.64
N GLU A 109 -20.31 -17.69 -0.60
CA GLU A 109 -21.43 -16.77 -0.38
C GLU A 109 -21.00 -15.43 0.24
N ALA A 110 -19.74 -15.32 0.69
CA ALA A 110 -19.24 -14.06 1.24
C ALA A 110 -19.02 -13.04 0.10
N GLU A 111 -19.75 -11.93 0.16
CA GLU A 111 -19.50 -10.78 -0.70
C GLU A 111 -18.22 -10.08 -0.23
N LEU A 112 -17.16 -10.24 -1.03
CA LEU A 112 -15.87 -9.57 -0.81
C LEU A 112 -15.65 -8.56 -1.93
N ASP A 113 -15.64 -7.28 -1.57
CA ASP A 113 -15.35 -6.17 -2.47
C ASP A 113 -13.88 -5.76 -2.36
N PHE A 114 -13.17 -5.75 -3.49
CA PHE A 114 -11.73 -5.47 -3.55
C PHE A 114 -11.50 -4.22 -4.40
N ALA A 115 -11.11 -3.12 -3.75
CA ALA A 115 -10.63 -1.93 -4.44
C ALA A 115 -9.11 -2.01 -4.62
N TYR A 116 -8.61 -1.73 -5.82
CA TYR A 116 -7.18 -1.70 -6.11
C TYR A 116 -6.71 -0.27 -6.32
N LEU A 117 -5.62 0.11 -5.64
CA LEU A 117 -5.01 1.42 -5.76
C LEU A 117 -3.62 1.30 -6.38
N GLN A 118 -3.36 2.17 -7.36
CA GLN A 118 -2.10 2.24 -8.11
C GLN A 118 -1.54 3.66 -8.04
N GLY A 119 -0.21 3.78 -8.01
CA GLY A 119 0.47 5.07 -8.14
C GLY A 119 0.21 5.72 -9.50
N CYS A 120 0.40 7.04 -9.57
CA CYS A 120 0.12 7.84 -10.78
C CYS A 120 1.39 8.35 -11.49
N ILE A 121 2.58 8.09 -10.93
CA ILE A 121 3.85 8.55 -11.49
C ILE A 121 4.49 7.39 -12.24
N GLU A 122 4.63 7.50 -13.56
CA GLU A 122 5.35 6.51 -14.35
C GLU A 122 6.83 6.46 -13.94
N SER A 123 7.39 5.27 -13.84
CA SER A 123 8.79 5.07 -13.47
C SER A 123 9.43 3.94 -14.26
N PRO A 124 10.76 3.85 -14.30
CA PRO A 124 11.43 2.61 -14.66
C PRO A 124 11.06 1.49 -13.67
N PRO A 125 11.18 0.21 -14.06
CA PRO A 125 11.03 -0.89 -13.12
C PRO A 125 12.16 -0.89 -12.10
N PHE A 126 11.88 -1.43 -10.91
CA PHE A 126 12.96 -1.79 -9.99
C PHE A 126 13.87 -2.85 -10.64
N PRO A 127 15.20 -2.88 -10.36
CA PRO A 127 16.10 -3.88 -10.94
C PRO A 127 15.57 -5.32 -10.83
N GLY A 128 15.51 -6.03 -11.97
CA GLY A 128 14.98 -7.39 -12.08
C GLY A 128 13.45 -7.48 -12.31
N VAL A 129 12.68 -6.44 -11.98
CA VAL A 129 11.22 -6.44 -12.17
C VAL A 129 10.84 -6.38 -13.65
N GLY A 130 11.55 -5.59 -14.45
CA GLY A 130 11.28 -5.45 -15.89
C GLY A 130 11.56 -6.71 -16.71
N GLU A 131 12.27 -7.69 -16.15
CA GLU A 131 12.48 -9.01 -16.78
C GLU A 131 11.28 -9.95 -16.54
N LEU A 132 10.54 -9.72 -15.46
CA LEU A 132 9.40 -10.53 -15.05
C LEU A 132 8.06 -9.95 -15.51
N PHE A 133 8.00 -8.62 -15.67
CA PHE A 133 6.77 -7.89 -15.93
C PHE A 133 6.98 -6.87 -17.05
N PRO A 134 6.10 -6.80 -18.06
CA PRO A 134 6.20 -5.81 -19.14
C PRO A 134 5.71 -4.44 -18.66
N PRO A 135 6.28 -3.29 -19.09
CA PRO A 135 5.82 -1.94 -18.71
C PRO A 135 4.34 -1.67 -19.04
N PRO A 136 3.70 -0.60 -18.50
CA PRO A 136 4.28 0.54 -17.76
C PRO A 136 4.31 0.37 -16.24
N PHE A 137 5.36 0.86 -15.57
CA PHE A 137 5.54 0.79 -14.11
C PHE A 137 5.17 2.11 -13.44
N TYR A 138 4.68 2.05 -12.21
CA TYR A 138 4.25 3.24 -11.48
C TYR A 138 4.75 3.28 -10.05
N LYS A 139 4.90 4.50 -9.54
CA LYS A 139 5.16 4.84 -8.15
C LYS A 139 4.17 5.86 -7.60
N PHE A 140 4.06 5.93 -6.28
CA PHE A 140 3.16 6.87 -5.62
C PHE A 140 3.80 8.24 -5.51
N TRP A 141 5.12 8.31 -5.24
CA TRP A 141 5.83 9.58 -5.14
C TRP A 141 7.20 9.54 -5.83
N ASP A 142 7.72 10.73 -6.15
CA ASP A 142 9.02 10.89 -6.77
C ASP A 142 10.13 11.18 -5.74
N GLY A 143 10.95 10.17 -5.48
CA GLY A 143 12.09 10.27 -4.55
C GLY A 143 11.62 10.50 -3.11
N ASP A 144 12.23 11.46 -2.43
CA ASP A 144 11.78 11.93 -1.11
C ASP A 144 11.27 13.37 -1.17
N SER A 145 10.72 13.79 -2.33
CA SER A 145 10.13 15.11 -2.49
C SER A 145 8.92 15.26 -1.55
N PRO A 146 8.96 16.18 -0.56
CA PRO A 146 7.87 16.28 0.41
C PRO A 146 6.52 16.58 -0.24
N SER A 147 6.49 17.42 -1.28
CA SER A 147 5.26 17.73 -2.00
C SER A 147 4.70 16.52 -2.75
N SER A 148 5.57 15.66 -3.30
CA SER A 148 5.12 14.43 -3.96
C SER A 148 4.61 13.40 -2.96
N VAL A 149 5.25 13.29 -1.80
CA VAL A 149 4.83 12.41 -0.71
C VAL A 149 3.47 12.86 -0.15
N LEU A 150 3.28 14.16 0.07
CA LEU A 150 2.00 14.71 0.52
C LEU A 150 0.89 14.46 -0.50
N ALA A 151 1.14 14.74 -1.79
CA ALA A 151 0.15 14.47 -2.83
C ALA A 151 -0.24 12.97 -2.90
N ALA A 152 0.72 12.06 -2.73
CA ALA A 152 0.43 10.63 -2.65
C ALA A 152 -0.38 10.26 -1.39
N THR A 153 -0.03 10.87 -0.26
CA THR A 153 -0.72 10.66 1.02
C THR A 153 -2.18 11.10 0.93
N ASP A 154 -2.43 12.28 0.38
CA ASP A 154 -3.78 12.81 0.16
C ASP A 154 -4.59 11.94 -0.81
N PHE A 155 -3.96 11.46 -1.88
CA PHE A 155 -4.58 10.56 -2.85
C PHE A 155 -5.01 9.22 -2.22
N ILE A 156 -4.15 8.63 -1.38
CA ILE A 156 -4.44 7.39 -0.67
C ILE A 156 -5.53 7.64 0.39
N ALA A 157 -5.42 8.70 1.19
CA ALA A 157 -6.42 9.06 2.20
C ALA A 157 -7.80 9.29 1.58
N SER A 158 -7.86 9.98 0.44
CA SER A 158 -9.10 10.17 -0.32
C SER A 158 -9.70 8.83 -0.75
N SER A 159 -8.86 7.90 -1.21
CA SER A 159 -9.29 6.56 -1.62
C SER A 159 -9.80 5.73 -0.42
N VAL A 160 -9.15 5.79 0.73
CA VAL A 160 -9.63 5.16 1.97
C VAL A 160 -10.95 5.77 2.42
N SER A 161 -11.09 7.09 2.37
CA SER A 161 -12.33 7.79 2.73
C SER A 161 -13.50 7.42 1.82
N CYS A 162 -13.25 7.28 0.51
CA CYS A 162 -14.29 6.93 -0.47
C CYS A 162 -14.72 5.47 -0.38
N ASN A 163 -13.76 4.55 -0.27
CA ASN A 163 -14.04 3.11 -0.27
C ASN A 163 -14.40 2.57 1.12
N LYS A 164 -14.02 3.28 2.19
CA LYS A 164 -14.21 2.90 3.60
C LYS A 164 -13.82 1.43 3.88
N PRO A 165 -12.60 1.01 3.55
CA PRO A 165 -12.19 -0.37 3.72
C PRO A 165 -12.09 -0.75 5.21
N ASP A 166 -12.60 -1.91 5.55
CA ASP A 166 -12.32 -2.59 6.82
C ASP A 166 -10.89 -3.12 6.86
N VAL A 167 -10.35 -3.53 5.72
CA VAL A 167 -8.99 -4.09 5.63
C VAL A 167 -8.17 -3.39 4.56
N ILE A 168 -6.96 -2.97 4.94
CA ILE A 168 -5.96 -2.50 3.98
C ILE A 168 -4.88 -3.56 3.83
N PHE A 169 -4.68 -4.03 2.61
CA PHE A 169 -3.52 -4.81 2.22
C PHE A 169 -2.51 -3.90 1.52
N ALA A 170 -1.25 -3.89 1.95
CA ALA A 170 -0.25 -3.05 1.32
C ALA A 170 1.15 -3.66 1.27
N HIS A 171 1.87 -3.43 0.16
CA HIS A 171 3.23 -3.96 -0.07
C HIS A 171 4.24 -2.83 -0.26
N SER A 172 5.41 -2.97 0.37
CA SER A 172 6.58 -2.11 0.17
C SER A 172 6.25 -0.61 0.35
N GLU A 173 6.48 0.21 -0.69
CA GLU A 173 6.15 1.63 -0.72
C GLU A 173 4.65 1.89 -0.49
N GLY A 174 3.76 1.03 -1.00
CA GLY A 174 2.32 1.13 -0.74
C GLY A 174 1.97 1.05 0.75
N GLY A 175 2.74 0.27 1.52
CA GLY A 175 2.58 0.20 2.98
C GLY A 175 2.96 1.51 3.68
N ALA A 176 4.05 2.15 3.26
CA ALA A 176 4.42 3.47 3.76
C ALA A 176 3.34 4.51 3.43
N GLY A 177 2.80 4.51 2.20
CA GLY A 177 1.73 5.42 1.79
C GLY A 177 0.44 5.22 2.58
N ALA A 178 0.00 3.96 2.74
CA ALA A 178 -1.18 3.61 3.52
C ALA A 178 -1.07 4.06 4.97
N LEU A 179 0.06 3.77 5.62
CA LEU A 179 0.29 4.19 7.00
C LEU A 179 0.38 5.72 7.13
N SER A 180 1.04 6.40 6.19
CA SER A 180 1.11 7.88 6.19
C SER A 180 -0.29 8.49 6.10
N ALA A 181 -1.14 7.94 5.22
CA ALA A 181 -2.52 8.39 5.06
C ALA A 181 -3.33 8.20 6.35
N LEU A 182 -3.25 7.03 6.99
CA LEU A 182 -3.96 6.75 8.24
C LEU A 182 -3.49 7.62 9.41
N LEU A 183 -2.21 7.98 9.44
CA LEU A 183 -1.64 8.85 10.48
C LEU A 183 -2.05 10.31 10.29
N CYS A 184 -2.21 10.77 9.05
CA CYS A 184 -2.67 12.13 8.75
C CYS A 184 -4.20 12.26 8.87
N HIS A 185 -4.92 11.20 8.49
CA HIS A 185 -6.36 11.14 8.41
C HIS A 185 -6.85 9.85 9.07
N PRO A 186 -7.28 9.90 10.34
CA PRO A 186 -7.82 8.72 11.00
C PRO A 186 -9.05 8.17 10.26
N HIS A 187 -8.99 6.89 9.90
CA HIS A 187 -10.07 6.16 9.26
C HIS A 187 -10.43 4.91 10.07
N ASN A 188 -11.67 4.44 9.96
CA ASN A 188 -12.14 3.24 10.65
C ASN A 188 -11.71 1.97 9.92
N VAL A 189 -10.40 1.74 9.82
CA VAL A 189 -9.83 0.50 9.29
C VAL A 189 -9.66 -0.48 10.44
N LYS A 190 -10.18 -1.70 10.27
CA LYS A 190 -10.18 -2.76 11.30
C LYS A 190 -8.91 -3.61 11.28
N CYS A 191 -8.28 -3.78 10.10
CA CYS A 191 -7.10 -4.62 9.95
C CYS A 191 -6.13 -4.10 8.89
N LEU A 192 -4.83 -4.19 9.18
CA LEU A 192 -3.76 -3.96 8.23
C LEU A 192 -3.06 -5.28 7.89
N VAL A 193 -2.84 -5.55 6.61
CA VAL A 193 -1.94 -6.62 6.14
C VAL A 193 -0.79 -5.97 5.40
N LEU A 194 0.37 -5.89 6.04
CA LEU A 194 1.54 -5.20 5.53
C LEU A 194 2.59 -6.21 5.08
N VAL A 195 3.04 -6.12 3.83
CA VAL A 195 4.07 -7.01 3.27
C VAL A 195 5.32 -6.23 2.91
N ASN A 196 6.44 -6.54 3.56
CA ASN A 196 7.73 -5.86 3.36
C ASN A 196 7.63 -4.31 3.40
N ALA A 197 6.71 -3.77 4.21
CA ALA A 197 6.34 -2.36 4.17
C ALA A 197 7.44 -1.44 4.72
N PHE A 198 7.64 -0.30 4.07
CA PHE A 198 8.54 0.76 4.54
C PHE A 198 7.90 1.63 5.62
N PRO A 199 8.72 2.36 6.42
CA PRO A 199 8.20 3.29 7.40
C PRO A 199 7.38 4.40 6.73
N PRO A 200 6.25 4.81 7.32
CA PRO A 200 5.47 5.94 6.85
C PRO A 200 6.23 7.25 6.97
N PHE A 201 5.73 8.27 6.29
CA PHE A 201 6.13 9.64 6.47
C PHE A 201 5.32 10.31 7.58
N ASP A 202 5.88 11.37 8.15
CA ASP A 202 5.14 12.26 9.02
C ASP A 202 4.15 13.13 8.22
N PRO A 203 3.23 13.85 8.89
CA PRO A 203 2.25 14.69 8.21
C PRO A 203 2.82 15.85 7.38
N SER A 204 4.14 16.13 7.48
CA SER A 204 4.80 17.12 6.63
C SER A 204 5.35 16.52 5.34
N GLY A 205 5.37 15.19 5.22
CA GLY A 205 6.01 14.45 4.13
C GLY A 205 7.53 14.55 4.10
N ARG A 206 8.16 15.20 5.10
CA ARG A 206 9.61 15.53 5.06
C ARG A 206 10.49 14.45 5.68
N ARG A 207 9.94 13.62 6.57
CA ARG A 207 10.70 12.60 7.27
C ARG A 207 9.92 11.31 7.36
N ARG A 208 10.63 10.20 7.28
CA ARG A 208 10.09 8.90 7.69
C ARG A 208 10.01 8.83 9.20
N LEU A 209 8.95 8.21 9.70
CA LEU A 209 8.78 7.98 11.12
C LEU A 209 9.73 6.89 11.60
N ASP A 210 10.21 7.09 12.82
CA ASP A 210 11.07 6.18 13.54
C ASP A 210 10.49 5.99 14.95
N VAL A 211 10.56 4.76 15.45
CA VAL A 211 10.01 4.37 16.75
C VAL A 211 10.64 5.16 17.91
N SER A 212 11.93 5.50 17.83
CA SER A 212 12.63 6.25 18.89
C SER A 212 12.10 7.67 19.05
N LEU A 213 11.54 8.24 17.97
CA LEU A 213 11.00 9.60 17.95
C LEU A 213 9.47 9.63 18.08
N SER A 214 8.80 8.58 17.64
CA SER A 214 7.34 8.59 17.40
C SER A 214 6.59 7.62 18.29
N GLY A 215 7.28 6.74 19.03
CA GLY A 215 6.68 5.64 19.76
C GLY A 215 5.98 4.67 18.81
N THR A 216 4.81 4.18 19.21
CA THR A 216 3.97 3.22 18.48
C THR A 216 2.65 3.87 18.04
N PRO A 217 2.66 4.78 17.05
CA PRO A 217 1.46 5.54 16.69
C PRO A 217 0.38 4.71 15.99
N ILE A 218 0.69 3.48 15.54
CA ILE A 218 -0.24 2.61 14.83
C ILE A 218 -0.93 1.67 15.83
N ASN A 219 -2.20 1.96 16.13
CA ASN A 219 -3.05 1.19 17.05
C ASN A 219 -4.18 0.44 16.30
N ILE A 220 -3.83 -0.17 15.17
CA ILE A 220 -4.75 -0.99 14.36
C ILE A 220 -4.19 -2.42 14.34
N PRO A 221 -5.01 -3.47 14.53
CA PRO A 221 -4.60 -4.85 14.32
C PRO A 221 -3.83 -5.01 13.00
N THR A 222 -2.59 -5.47 13.07
CA THR A 222 -1.65 -5.49 11.95
C THR A 222 -1.01 -6.87 11.80
N LEU A 223 -1.23 -7.48 10.64
CA LEU A 223 -0.56 -8.70 10.19
C LEU A 223 0.62 -8.31 9.30
N PHE A 224 1.83 -8.43 9.83
CA PHE A 224 3.05 -7.99 9.16
C PHE A 224 3.81 -9.18 8.57
N VAL A 225 3.89 -9.26 7.25
CA VAL A 225 4.56 -10.32 6.50
C VAL A 225 5.90 -9.83 5.97
N HIS A 226 6.97 -10.61 6.12
CA HIS A 226 8.26 -10.22 5.56
C HIS A 226 9.21 -11.33 5.12
N GLY A 227 10.09 -10.98 4.17
CA GLY A 227 11.29 -11.73 3.80
C GLY A 227 12.29 -11.91 4.92
N LYS A 228 12.74 -13.15 5.12
CA LYS A 228 13.96 -13.44 5.89
C LYS A 228 15.21 -13.00 5.12
N SER A 229 15.17 -13.03 3.80
CA SER A 229 16.26 -12.63 2.92
C SER A 229 16.05 -11.24 2.31
N ASP A 230 15.07 -10.47 2.81
CA ASP A 230 14.78 -9.13 2.30
C ASP A 230 15.99 -8.20 2.51
N PRO A 231 16.60 -7.64 1.45
CA PRO A 231 17.67 -6.66 1.59
C PRO A 231 17.24 -5.39 2.36
N MET A 232 15.93 -5.16 2.49
CA MET A 232 15.29 -4.04 3.18
C MET A 232 14.84 -4.39 4.61
N ALA A 233 15.29 -5.51 5.18
CA ALA A 233 14.84 -5.96 6.51
C ALA A 233 14.98 -4.89 7.62
N TYR A 234 15.94 -3.97 7.48
CA TYR A 234 16.05 -2.81 8.37
C TYR A 234 14.78 -1.95 8.37
N PHE A 235 14.27 -1.57 7.20
CA PHE A 235 13.07 -0.75 7.05
C PHE A 235 11.83 -1.49 7.57
N VAL A 236 11.73 -2.80 7.29
CA VAL A 236 10.66 -3.66 7.83
C VAL A 236 10.62 -3.58 9.35
N ASN A 237 11.78 -3.68 10.02
CA ASN A 237 11.85 -3.63 11.48
C ASN A 237 11.48 -2.24 12.03
N LEU A 238 11.88 -1.17 11.35
CA LEU A 238 11.46 0.19 11.71
C LEU A 238 9.94 0.33 11.64
N THR A 239 9.31 -0.14 10.56
CA THR A 239 7.85 -0.09 10.41
C THR A 239 7.14 -0.90 11.48
N LYS A 240 7.62 -2.12 11.77
CA LYS A 240 7.07 -2.96 12.84
C LYS A 240 7.13 -2.26 14.20
N GLY A 241 8.23 -1.55 14.48
CA GLY A 241 8.39 -0.80 15.73
C GLY A 241 7.39 0.34 15.91
N LEU A 242 6.71 0.80 14.85
CA LEU A 242 5.68 1.84 14.92
C LEU A 242 4.28 1.29 15.26
N VAL A 243 4.12 -0.03 15.28
CA VAL A 243 2.86 -0.70 15.63
C VAL A 243 2.87 -1.06 17.11
N ASP A 244 1.75 -0.81 17.81
CA ASP A 244 1.56 -1.30 19.18
C ASP A 244 1.72 -2.82 19.20
N GLU A 245 2.63 -3.32 20.04
CA GLU A 245 3.00 -4.74 20.09
C GLU A 245 1.80 -5.66 20.36
N ARG A 246 0.77 -5.16 21.05
CA ARG A 246 -0.47 -5.91 21.36
C ARG A 246 -1.33 -6.14 20.11
N ASN A 247 -1.13 -5.33 19.08
CA ASN A 247 -1.86 -5.38 17.81
C ASN A 247 -1.01 -5.99 16.68
N LEU A 248 0.25 -6.36 16.93
CA LEU A 248 1.16 -6.83 15.89
C LEU A 248 1.26 -8.36 15.88
N THR A 249 0.88 -8.97 14.76
CA THR A 249 1.22 -10.37 14.46
C THR A 249 2.19 -10.42 13.29
N THR A 250 3.25 -11.22 13.37
CA THR A 250 4.29 -11.27 12.34
C THR A 250 4.39 -12.63 11.65
N TYR A 251 4.49 -12.60 10.34
CA TYR A 251 4.74 -13.76 9.49
C TYR A 251 6.05 -13.57 8.72
N SER A 252 6.80 -14.66 8.55
CA SER A 252 8.01 -14.63 7.73
C SER A 252 8.15 -15.90 6.89
N TRP A 253 8.77 -15.74 5.72
CA TRP A 253 8.99 -16.79 4.73
C TRP A 253 10.47 -16.84 4.29
N ASN A 254 10.83 -17.84 3.49
CA ASN A 254 12.19 -17.98 2.98
C ASN A 254 12.42 -17.22 1.65
N GLY A 255 11.80 -16.04 1.51
CA GLY A 255 11.95 -15.14 0.36
C GLY A 255 12.63 -13.80 0.70
N GLY A 256 12.75 -12.94 -0.30
CA GLY A 256 13.28 -11.58 -0.24
C GLY A 256 12.18 -10.51 -0.11
N HIS A 257 12.33 -9.41 -0.87
CA HIS A 257 11.41 -8.25 -0.85
C HIS A 257 10.14 -8.46 -1.69
N GLU A 258 10.06 -9.57 -2.42
CA GLU A 258 8.95 -9.95 -3.28
C GLU A 258 7.71 -10.42 -2.49
N MET A 259 6.64 -10.73 -3.20
CA MET A 259 5.36 -11.14 -2.62
C MET A 259 5.25 -12.66 -2.42
N PRO A 260 4.64 -13.14 -1.32
CA PRO A 260 4.34 -14.56 -1.11
C PRO A 260 3.72 -15.32 -2.26
N ASN A 261 4.55 -16.14 -2.94
CA ASN A 261 4.15 -17.05 -3.99
C ASN A 261 3.31 -18.20 -3.43
N SER A 262 2.79 -19.03 -4.32
CA SER A 262 1.90 -20.14 -4.00
C SER A 262 2.55 -21.22 -3.12
N GLY A 263 3.88 -21.31 -3.07
CA GLY A 263 4.61 -22.22 -2.17
C GLY A 263 4.37 -21.92 -0.69
N GLU A 264 3.98 -20.68 -0.36
CA GLU A 264 3.64 -20.26 1.01
C GLU A 264 2.13 -20.27 1.29
N ARG A 265 1.37 -21.13 0.59
CA ARG A 265 -0.10 -21.20 0.75
C ARG A 265 -0.54 -21.37 2.21
N GLY A 266 0.19 -22.17 2.99
CA GLY A 266 -0.11 -22.38 4.41
C GLY A 266 -0.08 -21.08 5.22
N MET A 267 0.89 -20.20 4.95
CA MET A 267 0.98 -18.88 5.58
C MET A 267 -0.19 -17.99 5.17
N TRP A 268 -0.54 -17.96 3.89
CA TRP A 268 -1.69 -17.18 3.42
C TRP A 268 -3.02 -17.65 3.98
N ALA A 269 -3.20 -18.96 4.15
CA ALA A 269 -4.37 -19.52 4.79
C ALA A 269 -4.49 -19.06 6.26
N GLN A 270 -3.37 -19.02 6.99
CA GLN A 270 -3.33 -18.52 8.37
C GLN A 270 -3.63 -17.02 8.43
N ILE A 271 -3.03 -16.22 7.55
CA ILE A 271 -3.29 -14.78 7.46
C ILE A 271 -4.78 -14.55 7.17
N ALA A 272 -5.36 -15.24 6.18
CA ALA A 272 -6.78 -15.11 5.86
C ALA A 272 -7.69 -15.44 7.05
N GLN A 273 -7.39 -16.54 7.75
CA GLN A 273 -8.12 -16.94 8.97
C GLN A 273 -8.06 -15.84 10.04
N GLN A 274 -6.86 -15.30 10.29
CA GLN A 274 -6.68 -14.27 11.31
C GLN A 274 -7.36 -12.95 10.94
N VAL A 275 -7.37 -12.56 9.65
CA VAL A 275 -8.13 -11.39 9.24
C VAL A 275 -9.63 -11.59 9.51
N VAL A 276 -10.18 -12.77 9.20
CA VAL A 276 -11.59 -13.07 9.45
C VAL A 276 -11.92 -13.04 10.95
N GLU A 277 -11.00 -13.47 11.81
CA GLU A 277 -11.15 -13.38 13.26
C GLU A 277 -11.17 -11.92 13.73
N ILE A 278 -10.21 -11.10 13.29
CA ILE A 278 -10.16 -9.66 13.60
C ILE A 278 -11.45 -8.94 13.16
N LEU A 279 -11.99 -9.28 11.99
CA LEU A 279 -13.23 -8.69 11.48
C LEU A 279 -14.48 -9.11 12.25
N LYS A 280 -14.46 -10.22 13.00
CA LYS A 280 -15.58 -10.65 13.85
C LYS A 280 -15.58 -9.97 15.22
N GLU A 281 -14.41 -9.54 15.69
CA GLU A 281 -14.22 -8.93 17.01
C GLU A 281 -14.50 -7.42 17.02
N ASN A 282 -14.54 -6.77 15.84
CA ASN A 282 -14.68 -5.32 15.65
C ASN A 282 -15.86 -4.96 14.74
#